data_AF-P83207-F1
#
_entry.id   AF-P83207-F1
#
_cell.length_a   1.000
_cell.length_b   1.000
_cell.length_c   1.000
_cell.angle_alpha   90.00
_cell.angle_beta   90.00
_cell.angle_gamma   90.00
#
_symmetry.space_group_name_H-M   'P 1'
#
loop_
_entity.id
_entity.type
_entity.pdbx_description
1 polymer ?
#
loop_
_entity_poly.entity_id
_entity_poly.type
_entity_poly.pdbx_seq_one_letter_code
_entity_poly.pdbx_strand_id
1 'polypeptide(L)'
;TSIYTCYEGVGLPVDPLQGCHYYVTSQTCGFVPLLPIEVMKDRCCRELAAISSNCRCEGLRVFIDRAFPPSQSQGGGPPQPPLAPRCPTEVKRDFARTLALPGQCNLPTIHGGPYCVFP
;
A
#
# COMPACT_ATOMS: atom_id res chain seq x y z
N THR A 1 13.96 24.74 -7.49
CA THR A 1 13.85 23.36 -6.96
C THR A 1 12.94 23.40 -5.75
N SER A 2 11.67 23.03 -5.92
CA SER A 2 10.75 22.95 -4.77
C SER A 2 11.11 21.69 -3.99
N ILE A 3 11.68 21.86 -2.79
CA ILE A 3 11.90 20.74 -1.88
C ILE A 3 10.52 20.36 -1.34
N TYR A 4 9.86 19.39 -1.96
CA TYR A 4 8.60 18.87 -1.46
C TYR A 4 8.90 18.02 -0.23
N THR A 5 8.44 18.47 0.93
CA THR A 5 8.48 17.70 2.17
C THR A 5 7.24 16.85 2.28
N CYS A 6 7.44 15.53 2.17
CA CYS A 6 6.38 14.52 2.24
C CYS A 6 6.55 13.73 3.54
N TYR A 7 5.93 14.20 4.61
CA TYR A 7 5.85 13.48 5.89
C TYR A 7 4.43 13.56 6.44
N GLU A 8 4.11 12.71 7.41
CA GLU A 8 2.77 12.73 8.00
C GLU A 8 2.41 14.10 8.56
N GLY A 9 1.18 14.54 8.26
CA GLY A 9 0.68 15.86 8.61
C GLY A 9 1.14 16.97 7.65
N VAL A 10 2.13 16.73 6.78
CA VAL A 10 2.59 17.71 5.77
C VAL A 10 2.79 17.00 4.43
N GLY A 11 1.79 17.12 3.56
CA GLY A 11 1.79 16.48 2.25
C GLY A 11 1.32 15.02 2.26
N LEU A 12 1.36 14.35 3.41
CA LEU A 12 0.76 13.03 3.64
C LEU A 12 -0.28 13.07 4.76
N PRO A 13 -1.45 12.42 4.60
CA PRO A 13 -2.38 12.22 5.70
C PRO A 13 -1.76 11.33 6.79
N VAL A 14 -2.28 11.42 8.01
CA VAL A 14 -1.93 10.51 9.11
C VAL A 14 -2.47 9.12 8.76
N ASP A 15 -1.62 8.10 8.85
CA ASP A 15 -1.89 6.72 8.41
C ASP A 15 -2.43 6.64 6.96
N PRO A 16 -1.56 6.95 5.98
CA PRO A 16 -1.98 6.99 4.58
C PRO A 16 -2.40 5.61 4.07
N LEU A 17 -3.39 5.60 3.18
CA LEU A 17 -3.78 4.46 2.35
C LEU A 17 -4.38 3.26 3.12
N GLN A 18 -5.16 3.52 4.18
CA GLN A 18 -5.77 2.45 4.97
C GLN A 18 -6.76 1.60 4.16
N GLY A 19 -7.46 2.17 3.17
CA GLY A 19 -8.24 1.44 2.18
C GLY A 19 -7.38 0.51 1.32
N CYS A 20 -6.14 0.90 1.00
CA CYS A 20 -5.20 0.04 0.29
C CYS A 20 -4.75 -1.16 1.10
N HIS A 21 -4.68 -1.07 2.43
CA HIS A 21 -4.34 -2.23 3.26
C HIS A 21 -5.31 -3.40 3.05
N TYR A 22 -6.63 -3.10 3.07
CA TYR A 22 -7.67 -4.10 2.83
C TYR A 22 -7.65 -4.61 1.40
N TYR A 23 -7.47 -3.70 0.43
CA TYR A 23 -7.38 -4.08 -0.98
C TYR A 23 -6.21 -5.04 -1.25
N VAL A 24 -4.98 -4.65 -0.87
CA VAL A 24 -3.77 -5.44 -1.06
C VAL A 24 -3.92 -6.81 -0.39
N THR A 25 -4.35 -6.84 0.88
CA THR A 25 -4.49 -8.09 1.63
C THR A 25 -5.51 -9.03 0.98
N SER A 26 -6.66 -8.50 0.56
CA SER A 26 -7.69 -9.32 -0.09
C SER A 26 -7.22 -9.84 -1.45
N GLN A 27 -6.56 -8.99 -2.22
CA GLN A 27 -6.07 -9.32 -3.56
C GLN A 27 -4.97 -10.39 -3.53
N THR A 28 -4.01 -10.30 -2.60
CA THR A 28 -2.87 -11.22 -2.57
C THR A 28 -3.16 -12.50 -1.79
N CYS A 29 -3.98 -12.41 -0.76
CA CYS A 29 -4.18 -13.51 0.18
C CYS A 29 -5.46 -14.31 -0.11
N GLY A 30 -6.29 -13.86 -1.05
CA GLY A 30 -7.55 -14.52 -1.39
C GLY A 30 -8.53 -14.59 -0.21
N PHE A 31 -8.43 -13.67 0.75
CA PHE A 31 -9.38 -13.60 1.84
C PHE A 31 -10.74 -13.17 1.29
N VAL A 32 -11.81 -13.88 1.64
CA VAL A 32 -13.18 -13.53 1.24
C VAL A 32 -13.51 -12.19 1.88
N PRO A 33 -13.49 -11.08 1.13
CA PRO A 33 -13.63 -9.78 1.74
C PRO A 33 -15.10 -9.52 2.01
N LEU A 34 -15.40 -8.77 3.08
CA LEU A 34 -16.77 -8.28 3.36
C LEU A 34 -17.33 -7.41 2.22
N LEU A 35 -16.44 -6.91 1.36
CA LEU A 35 -16.74 -6.01 0.25
C LEU A 35 -16.13 -6.55 -1.05
N PRO A 36 -16.75 -6.33 -2.22
CA PRO A 36 -16.14 -6.69 -3.51
C PRO A 36 -14.75 -6.07 -3.70
N ILE A 37 -13.85 -6.81 -4.35
CA ILE A 37 -12.46 -6.36 -4.62
C ILE A 37 -12.43 -5.00 -5.32
N GLU A 38 -13.30 -4.77 -6.29
CA GLU A 38 -13.36 -3.49 -7.02
C GLU A 38 -13.73 -2.31 -6.10
N VAL A 39 -14.60 -2.52 -5.11
CA VAL A 39 -14.97 -1.47 -4.14
C VAL A 39 -13.78 -1.10 -3.26
N MET A 40 -12.99 -2.10 -2.86
CA MET A 40 -11.76 -1.87 -2.09
C MET A 40 -10.68 -1.20 -2.95
N LYS A 41 -10.53 -1.62 -4.21
CA LYS A 41 -9.63 -0.99 -5.18
C LYS A 41 -9.99 0.48 -5.37
N ASP A 42 -11.25 0.80 -5.62
CA ASP A 42 -11.73 2.17 -5.78
C ASP A 42 -11.44 3.05 -4.56
N ARG A 43 -11.66 2.51 -3.35
CA ARG A 43 -11.33 3.22 -2.11
C ARG A 43 -9.83 3.48 -1.99
N CYS A 44 -9.02 2.45 -2.23
CA CYS A 44 -7.56 2.57 -2.25
C CYS A 44 -7.09 3.65 -3.24
N CYS A 45 -7.58 3.59 -4.48
CA CYS A 45 -7.16 4.52 -5.52
C CYS A 45 -7.63 5.96 -5.26
N ARG A 46 -8.81 6.17 -4.64
CA ARG A 46 -9.23 7.50 -4.18
C ARG A 46 -8.30 8.06 -3.11
N GLU A 47 -7.93 7.24 -2.11
CA GLU A 47 -7.00 7.66 -1.06
C GLU A 47 -5.61 7.99 -1.64
N LEU A 48 -5.12 7.19 -2.59
CA LEU A 48 -3.85 7.46 -3.27
C LEU A 48 -3.90 8.69 -4.17
N ALA A 49 -5.04 8.94 -4.83
CA ALA A 49 -5.25 10.12 -5.66
C ALA A 49 -5.27 11.41 -4.82
N ALA A 50 -5.77 11.35 -3.59
CA ALA A 50 -5.81 12.48 -2.65
C ALA A 50 -4.40 12.93 -2.20
N ILE A 51 -3.40 12.05 -2.27
CA ILE A 51 -2.00 12.41 -2.08
C ILE A 51 -1.50 13.12 -3.34
N SER A 52 -0.79 14.25 -3.17
CA SER A 52 -0.19 14.98 -4.30
C SER A 52 0.77 14.09 -5.10
N SER A 53 0.87 14.31 -6.42
CA SER A 53 1.78 13.52 -7.29
C SER A 53 3.21 13.44 -6.75
N ASN A 54 3.69 14.54 -6.18
CA ASN A 54 5.05 14.64 -5.62
C ASN A 54 5.25 13.75 -4.38
N CYS A 55 4.19 13.48 -3.61
CA CYS A 55 4.26 12.68 -2.38
C CYS A 55 3.71 11.26 -2.52
N ARG A 56 3.11 10.87 -3.66
CA ARG A 56 2.50 9.54 -3.83
C ARG A 56 3.48 8.39 -3.59
N CYS A 57 4.72 8.48 -4.09
CA CYS A 57 5.70 7.42 -3.90
C CYS A 57 6.18 7.30 -2.47
N GLU A 58 6.39 8.43 -1.78
CA GLU A 58 6.75 8.42 -0.36
C GLU A 58 5.57 7.93 0.49
N GLY A 59 4.34 8.35 0.18
CA GLY A 59 3.13 7.83 0.82
C GLY A 59 2.97 6.33 0.65
N LEU A 60 3.25 5.79 -0.55
CA LEU A 60 3.27 4.36 -0.79
C LEU A 60 4.39 3.66 -0.02
N ARG A 61 5.59 4.24 0.05
CA ARG A 61 6.71 3.66 0.83
C ARG A 61 6.34 3.56 2.31
N VAL A 62 5.87 4.65 2.90
CA VAL A 62 5.40 4.70 4.30
C VAL A 62 4.29 3.68 4.54
N PHE A 63 3.31 3.61 3.64
CA PHE A 63 2.23 2.62 3.71
C PHE A 63 2.78 1.18 3.69
N ILE A 64 3.64 0.84 2.73
CA ILE A 64 4.22 -0.50 2.58
C ILE A 64 4.98 -0.90 3.84
N ASP A 65 5.80 0.00 4.38
CA ASP A 65 6.63 -0.29 5.54
C ASP A 65 5.81 -0.49 6.82
N ARG A 66 4.70 0.24 6.98
CA ARG A 66 3.81 0.13 8.13
C ARG A 66 2.83 -1.03 8.04
N ALA A 67 2.17 -1.18 6.89
CA ALA A 67 1.14 -2.18 6.70
C ALA A 67 1.74 -3.59 6.60
N PHE A 68 2.95 -3.70 6.05
CA PHE A 68 3.59 -4.95 5.72
C PHE A 68 5.05 -4.98 6.21
N PRO A 69 5.29 -4.80 7.53
CA PRO A 69 6.64 -4.74 8.08
C PRO A 69 7.43 -6.02 7.76
N PRO A 70 8.75 -5.94 7.54
CA PRO A 70 9.53 -7.11 7.14
C PRO A 70 9.40 -8.19 8.22
N SER A 71 9.43 -9.46 7.83
CA SER A 71 9.41 -10.58 8.78
C SER A 71 10.71 -10.62 9.58
N GLN A 72 10.92 -9.68 10.50
CA GLN A 72 12.12 -9.65 11.33
C GLN A 72 11.96 -10.42 12.64
N SER A 73 10.74 -10.75 13.08
CA SER A 73 10.55 -11.43 14.37
C SER A 73 9.24 -12.21 14.44
N GLN A 74 9.17 -13.40 13.83
CA GLN A 74 8.18 -14.41 14.25
C GLN A 74 8.63 -15.16 15.53
N GLY A 75 9.47 -14.53 16.37
CA GLY A 75 9.96 -15.08 17.63
C GLY A 75 9.06 -14.82 18.86
N GLY A 76 7.86 -14.24 18.73
CA GLY A 76 7.07 -13.91 19.93
C GLY A 76 5.57 -13.64 19.75
N GLY A 77 5.00 -13.87 18.57
CA GLY A 77 3.54 -13.78 18.39
C GLY A 77 2.87 -15.09 18.80
N PRO A 78 1.64 -15.06 19.35
CA PRO A 78 0.88 -16.29 19.61
C PRO A 78 0.79 -17.11 18.31
N PRO A 79 0.92 -18.44 18.38
CA PRO A 79 0.88 -19.29 17.20
C PRO A 79 -0.40 -19.01 16.42
N GLN A 80 -0.23 -18.43 15.22
CA GLN A 80 -1.36 -18.20 14.33
C GLN A 80 -2.00 -19.55 14.02
N PRO A 81 -3.35 -19.64 14.01
CA PRO A 81 -4.02 -20.90 13.76
C PRO A 81 -3.51 -21.52 12.46
N PRO A 82 -3.25 -22.85 12.42
CA PRO A 82 -2.61 -23.56 11.30
C PRO A 82 -3.31 -23.43 9.93
N LEU A 83 -4.50 -22.81 9.91
CA LEU A 83 -5.42 -22.76 8.78
C LEU A 83 -5.49 -21.40 8.07
N ALA A 84 -4.87 -20.33 8.60
CA ALA A 84 -4.75 -19.11 7.83
C ALA A 84 -3.70 -19.35 6.73
N PRO A 85 -4.04 -19.27 5.43
CA PRO A 85 -3.05 -19.35 4.37
C PRO A 85 -1.98 -18.31 4.68
N ARG A 86 -0.74 -18.76 4.88
CA ARG A 86 0.40 -17.87 5.16
C ARG A 86 0.65 -17.04 3.90
N CYS A 87 -0.11 -15.97 3.74
CA CYS A 87 0.08 -14.99 2.71
C CYS A 87 1.34 -14.20 3.06
N PRO A 88 2.47 -14.46 2.37
CA PRO A 88 3.76 -13.93 2.79
C PRO A 88 3.74 -12.41 2.73
N THR A 89 4.42 -11.77 3.68
CA THR A 89 4.49 -10.32 3.70
C THR A 89 5.16 -9.76 2.45
N GLU A 90 6.20 -10.43 1.91
CA GLU A 90 6.79 -10.10 0.60
C GLU A 90 5.74 -9.97 -0.51
N VAL A 91 4.84 -10.94 -0.65
CA VAL A 91 3.82 -10.94 -1.72
C VAL A 91 2.91 -9.71 -1.62
N LYS A 92 2.54 -9.32 -0.39
CA LYS A 92 1.76 -8.09 -0.14
C LYS A 92 2.56 -6.84 -0.48
N ARG A 93 3.85 -6.79 -0.13
CA ARG A 93 4.72 -5.64 -0.46
C ARG A 93 4.90 -5.50 -1.97
N ASP A 94 5.21 -6.60 -2.66
CA ASP A 94 5.42 -6.60 -4.10
C ASP A 94 4.18 -6.12 -4.83
N PHE A 95 3.00 -6.62 -4.44
CA PHE A 95 1.74 -6.13 -4.98
C PHE A 95 1.51 -4.65 -4.65
N ALA A 96 1.75 -4.21 -3.41
CA ALA A 96 1.58 -2.82 -3.01
C ALA A 96 2.50 -1.84 -3.78
N ARG A 97 3.71 -2.27 -4.18
CA ARG A 97 4.59 -1.48 -5.06
C ARG A 97 3.97 -1.19 -6.43
N THR A 98 3.00 -1.99 -6.88
CA THR A 98 2.31 -1.82 -8.16
C THR A 98 1.14 -0.84 -8.13
N LEU A 99 0.74 -0.32 -6.96
CA LEU A 99 -0.50 0.46 -6.82
C LEU A 99 -0.55 1.72 -7.70
N ALA A 100 0.58 2.35 -7.98
CA ALA A 100 0.65 3.50 -8.88
C ALA A 100 0.53 3.13 -10.38
N LEU A 101 0.81 1.88 -10.75
CA LEU A 101 0.91 1.42 -12.14
C LEU A 101 -0.45 1.46 -12.89
N PRO A 102 -0.43 1.47 -14.24
CA PRO A 102 -1.63 1.48 -15.05
C PRO A 102 -2.61 0.32 -14.81
N GLY A 103 -2.12 -0.85 -14.37
CA GLY A 103 -2.98 -1.99 -14.01
C GLY A 103 -3.74 -1.82 -12.68
N GLN A 104 -3.33 -0.85 -11.86
CA GLN A 104 -3.90 -0.59 -10.54
C GLN A 104 -4.65 0.75 -10.53
N CYS A 105 -4.05 1.80 -9.95
CA CYS A 105 -4.69 3.11 -9.85
C CYS A 105 -4.30 4.07 -10.97
N ASN A 106 -3.25 3.78 -11.74
CA ASN A 106 -2.78 4.61 -12.86
C ASN A 106 -2.60 6.10 -12.51
N LEU A 107 -1.90 6.41 -11.42
CA LEU A 107 -1.77 7.77 -10.90
C LEU A 107 -0.37 8.33 -11.14
N PRO A 108 -0.24 9.54 -11.73
CA PRO A 108 1.07 10.13 -11.99
C PRO A 108 1.80 10.44 -10.68
N THR A 109 3.11 10.27 -10.65
CA THR A 109 3.94 10.49 -9.47
C THR A 109 4.96 11.61 -9.71
N ILE A 110 5.90 11.79 -8.78
CA ILE A 110 7.02 12.72 -8.91
C ILE A 110 7.87 12.45 -10.18
N HIS A 111 7.81 11.24 -10.72
CA HIS A 111 8.56 10.84 -11.90
C HIS A 111 7.88 11.21 -13.23
N GLY A 112 6.74 11.93 -13.19
CA GLY A 112 6.01 12.33 -14.39
C GLY A 112 5.23 11.19 -15.07
N GLY A 113 5.20 10.00 -14.47
CA GLY A 113 4.46 8.84 -14.95
C GLY A 113 3.83 8.03 -13.80
N PRO A 114 3.02 7.01 -14.13
CA PRO A 114 2.30 6.21 -13.14
C PRO A 114 3.19 5.09 -12.58
N TYR A 115 4.31 5.43 -11.95
CA TYR A 115 5.22 4.46 -11.35
C TYR A 115 5.98 5.05 -10.16
N CYS A 116 6.49 4.18 -9.29
CA CYS A 116 7.40 4.54 -8.21
C CYS A 116 8.62 3.65 -8.27
N VAL A 117 9.78 4.23 -7.96
CA VAL A 117 11.03 3.48 -7.82
C VAL A 117 11.27 3.27 -6.33
N PHE A 118 11.24 2.01 -5.89
CA PHE A 118 11.52 1.62 -4.52
C PHE A 118 12.89 0.93 -4.47
N PRO A 119 13.69 1.15 -3.40
CA PRO A 119 14.88 0.37 -3.16
C PRO A 119 14.57 -1.11 -2.85
#